data_AF-A0A7C5TY88-F1
#
_entry.id   AF-A0A7C5TY88-F1
#
_cell.length_a   1.000
_cell.length_b   1.000
_cell.length_c   1.000
_cell.angle_alpha   90.00
_cell.angle_beta   90.00
_cell.angle_gamma   90.00
#
_symmetry.space_group_name_H-M   'P 1'
#
loop_
_entity.id
_entity.type
_entity.pdbx_description
1 polymer ?
#
loop_
_entity_poly.entity_id
_entity_poly.type
_entity_poly.pdbx_seq_one_letter_code
_entity_poly.pdbx_strand_id
1 'polypeptide(L)'
;MYRINNKSFAEKNRDKTDMIKQFGKHSILLYNELESLGSISDSDIVLLANKYAIDSAKLMEFLKSRSIIVEVEDQANLPSVHEQTQIVETPQQPPMPEPVVTSTEPPKPQPQIDPSSLTPAEKTIYSKYGEAGVKVLRVYDSKKSFLQIADETGVSIDLVVEITDFIRTANLYSSPGQEETAQNRFAPKIATDIEEIDNELTDIEEFEINKNVKDPVKKYSIKYKMPLDMSLKFGQDGKLFDRYIDQNPKFRIVDIAIALKIPLSKIKEMLSFISKEYGIVNSRKITRKELRASYGYDSYAIYKKHGVEGLILYSLLGGDLGVDESIRQFAKITNIREPNRIASIINSINEILGVKAIIDDAVVEKALK
;
A
#
# COMPACT_ATOMS: atom_id res chain seq x y z
N MET A 1 24.69 11.70 -14.87
CA MET A 1 23.85 11.36 -13.68
C MET A 1 22.51 12.04 -13.85
N TYR A 2 21.40 11.42 -13.45
CA TYR A 2 20.06 11.99 -13.57
C TYR A 2 19.41 12.20 -12.21
N ARG A 3 18.63 13.28 -12.09
CA ARG A 3 17.72 13.50 -10.97
C ARG A 3 16.34 13.02 -11.34
N ILE A 4 15.63 12.39 -10.41
CA ILE A 4 14.25 11.98 -10.62
C ILE A 4 13.34 13.17 -10.36
N ASN A 5 12.49 13.47 -11.34
CA ASN A 5 11.63 14.64 -11.32
C ASN A 5 10.46 14.40 -10.35
N ASN A 6 10.26 15.30 -9.39
CA ASN A 6 9.18 15.16 -8.43
C ASN A 6 7.87 15.71 -9.03
N LYS A 7 7.17 14.85 -9.76
CA LYS A 7 5.92 15.17 -10.44
C LYS A 7 4.71 15.15 -9.50
N SER A 8 3.61 15.75 -9.94
CA SER A 8 2.33 15.64 -9.22
C SER A 8 1.83 14.20 -9.20
N PHE A 9 0.98 13.85 -8.23
CA PHE A 9 0.39 12.50 -8.12
C PHE A 9 -0.33 12.05 -9.40
N ALA A 10 -1.06 12.97 -10.06
CA ALA A 10 -1.78 12.68 -11.30
C ALA A 10 -0.81 12.34 -12.45
N GLU A 11 0.30 13.06 -12.56
CA GLU A 11 1.34 12.79 -13.56
C GLU A 11 2.07 11.47 -13.25
N LYS A 12 2.37 11.19 -11.98
CA LYS A 12 2.95 9.91 -11.55
C LYS A 12 2.06 8.72 -11.93
N ASN A 13 0.75 8.82 -11.69
CA ASN A 13 -0.19 7.76 -12.08
C ASN A 13 -0.32 7.59 -13.59
N ARG A 14 -0.27 8.70 -14.35
CA ARG A 14 -0.25 8.65 -15.81
C ARG A 14 1.00 7.98 -16.32
N ASP A 15 2.17 8.34 -15.80
CA ASP A 15 3.44 7.74 -16.16
C ASP A 15 3.47 6.24 -15.81
N LYS A 16 3.00 5.86 -14.60
CA LYS A 16 2.84 4.45 -14.20
C LYS A 16 1.97 3.69 -15.20
N THR A 17 0.82 4.24 -15.57
CA THR A 17 -0.11 3.64 -16.53
C THR A 17 0.53 3.46 -17.91
N ASP A 18 1.24 4.48 -18.39
CA ASP A 18 1.88 4.44 -19.70
C ASP A 18 3.09 3.48 -19.70
N MET A 19 3.81 3.39 -18.59
CA MET A 19 4.89 2.43 -18.42
C MET A 19 4.38 0.99 -18.41
N ILE A 20 3.23 0.71 -17.76
CA ILE A 20 2.58 -0.61 -17.80
C ILE A 20 2.18 -0.99 -19.22
N LYS A 21 1.64 -0.04 -19.99
CA LYS A 21 1.26 -0.28 -21.39
C LYS A 21 2.47 -0.64 -22.25
N GLN A 22 3.61 0.00 -22.01
CA GLN A 22 4.79 -0.15 -22.84
C GLN A 22 5.68 -1.33 -22.43
N PHE A 23 5.79 -1.62 -21.13
CA PHE A 23 6.74 -2.60 -20.59
C PHE A 23 6.07 -3.72 -19.77
N GLY A 24 4.74 -3.72 -19.64
CA GLY A 24 3.98 -4.73 -18.92
C GLY A 24 3.90 -4.48 -17.41
N LYS A 25 3.19 -5.37 -16.70
CA LYS A 25 2.83 -5.18 -15.28
C LYS A 25 4.03 -5.04 -14.34
N HIS A 26 5.14 -5.72 -14.63
CA HIS A 26 6.38 -5.66 -13.83
C HIS A 26 7.01 -4.25 -13.81
N SER A 27 6.63 -3.38 -14.75
CA SER A 27 7.10 -2.00 -14.76
C SER A 27 6.64 -1.20 -13.54
N ILE A 28 5.56 -1.59 -12.84
CA ILE A 28 5.12 -0.89 -11.63
C ILE A 28 6.19 -0.94 -10.54
N LEU A 29 6.81 -2.10 -10.37
CA LEU A 29 7.87 -2.32 -9.39
C LEU A 29 9.10 -1.49 -9.75
N LEU A 30 9.49 -1.48 -11.02
CA LEU A 30 10.54 -0.59 -11.54
C LEU A 30 10.24 0.88 -11.25
N TYR A 31 9.01 1.35 -11.46
CA TYR A 31 8.65 2.75 -11.21
C TYR A 31 8.83 3.12 -9.74
N ASN A 32 8.32 2.28 -8.84
CA ASN A 32 8.42 2.53 -7.41
C ASN A 32 9.88 2.50 -6.93
N GLU A 33 10.70 1.60 -7.47
CA GLU A 33 12.13 1.51 -7.17
C GLU A 33 12.87 2.75 -7.68
N LEU A 34 12.59 3.20 -8.91
CA LEU A 34 13.08 4.48 -9.42
C LEU A 34 12.72 5.62 -8.46
N GLU A 35 11.44 5.78 -8.11
CA GLU A 35 10.96 6.86 -7.25
C GLU A 35 11.71 6.94 -5.89
N SER A 36 12.13 5.81 -5.34
CA SER A 36 12.87 5.72 -4.07
C SER A 36 14.33 6.19 -4.14
N LEU A 37 14.97 6.16 -5.31
CA LEU A 37 16.41 6.41 -5.45
C LEU A 37 16.77 7.90 -5.44
N GLY A 38 15.83 8.80 -5.75
CA GLY A 38 16.02 10.26 -5.80
C GLY A 38 16.93 10.75 -6.94
N SER A 39 18.06 10.08 -7.18
CA SER A 39 18.98 10.26 -8.31
C SER A 39 19.40 8.89 -8.85
N ILE A 40 19.74 8.82 -10.14
CA ILE A 40 20.08 7.56 -10.80
C ILE A 40 21.18 7.75 -11.85
N SER A 41 22.10 6.79 -11.94
CA SER A 41 23.14 6.74 -12.99
C SER A 41 22.70 5.91 -14.20
N ASP A 42 23.41 6.01 -15.33
CA ASP A 42 23.15 5.14 -16.49
C ASP A 42 23.33 3.65 -16.13
N SER A 43 24.32 3.32 -15.29
CA SER A 43 24.55 1.94 -14.82
C SER A 43 23.40 1.39 -13.98
N ASP A 44 22.80 2.23 -13.13
CA ASP A 44 21.64 1.81 -12.33
C ASP A 44 20.42 1.54 -13.21
N ILE A 45 20.20 2.36 -14.26
CA ILE A 45 19.12 2.15 -15.22
C ILE A 45 19.29 0.82 -15.95
N VAL A 46 20.52 0.47 -16.35
CA VAL A 46 20.82 -0.82 -16.99
C VAL A 46 20.56 -1.98 -16.02
N LEU A 47 20.98 -1.85 -14.75
CA LEU A 47 20.79 -2.88 -13.74
C LEU A 47 19.29 -3.10 -13.45
N LEU A 48 18.52 -2.02 -13.31
CA LEU A 48 17.07 -2.08 -13.14
C LEU A 48 16.39 -2.66 -14.38
N ALA A 49 16.78 -2.24 -15.59
CA ALA A 49 16.22 -2.78 -16.83
C ALA A 49 16.41 -4.31 -16.91
N ASN A 50 17.62 -4.79 -16.61
CA ASN A 50 17.92 -6.23 -16.58
C ASN A 50 17.11 -6.97 -15.51
N LYS A 51 16.98 -6.40 -14.31
CA LYS A 51 16.20 -6.98 -13.19
C LYS A 51 14.76 -7.28 -13.58
N TYR A 52 14.15 -6.43 -14.41
CA TYR A 52 12.76 -6.58 -14.84
C TYR A 52 12.60 -7.07 -16.28
N ALA A 53 13.66 -7.57 -16.91
CA ALA A 53 13.68 -8.04 -18.31
C ALA A 53 13.16 -7.00 -19.32
N ILE A 54 13.51 -5.72 -19.10
CA ILE A 54 13.18 -4.60 -19.97
C ILE A 54 14.42 -4.23 -20.79
N ASP A 55 14.22 -3.88 -22.06
CA ASP A 55 15.27 -3.31 -22.90
C ASP A 55 15.72 -1.94 -22.34
N SER A 56 16.99 -1.84 -21.96
CA SER A 56 17.53 -0.65 -21.27
C SER A 56 17.49 0.61 -22.13
N ALA A 57 17.65 0.49 -23.45
CA ALA A 57 17.58 1.63 -24.37
C ALA A 57 16.15 2.18 -24.47
N LYS A 58 15.16 1.29 -24.60
CA LYS A 58 13.74 1.69 -24.61
C LYS A 58 13.30 2.28 -23.27
N LEU A 59 13.78 1.72 -22.16
CA LEU A 59 13.50 2.28 -20.84
C LEU A 59 14.07 3.69 -20.71
N MET A 60 15.34 3.88 -21.09
CA MET A 60 16.01 5.17 -21.06
C MET A 60 15.26 6.23 -21.90
N GLU A 61 14.87 5.88 -23.11
CA GLU A 61 14.09 6.74 -24.01
C GLU A 61 12.72 7.11 -23.39
N PHE A 62 12.04 6.14 -22.77
CA PHE A 62 10.78 6.40 -22.07
C PHE A 62 10.95 7.37 -20.90
N LEU A 63 11.95 7.14 -20.04
CA LEU A 63 12.19 7.98 -18.86
C LEU A 63 12.53 9.42 -19.25
N LYS A 64 13.30 9.61 -20.32
CA LYS A 64 13.65 10.93 -20.88
C LYS A 64 12.44 11.60 -21.55
N SER A 65 11.74 10.90 -22.44
CA SER A 65 10.58 11.44 -23.18
C SER A 65 9.43 11.85 -22.26
N ARG A 66 9.27 11.18 -21.12
CA ARG A 66 8.31 11.54 -20.08
C ARG A 66 8.85 12.53 -19.09
N SER A 67 10.11 12.95 -19.15
CA SER A 67 10.71 13.84 -18.13
C SER A 67 10.55 13.28 -16.71
N ILE A 68 10.62 11.96 -16.57
CA ILE A 68 10.67 11.25 -15.27
C ILE A 68 12.07 11.45 -14.66
N ILE A 69 13.08 11.48 -15.52
CA ILE A 69 14.45 11.82 -15.15
C ILE A 69 14.87 13.11 -15.88
N VAL A 70 15.76 13.87 -15.26
CA VAL A 70 16.35 15.08 -15.82
C VAL A 70 17.86 14.96 -15.69
N GLU A 71 18.57 15.22 -16.79
CA GLU A 71 20.02 15.23 -16.81
C GLU A 71 20.54 16.37 -15.93
N VAL A 72 21.39 16.03 -14.98
CA VAL A 72 22.06 17.03 -14.15
C VAL A 72 23.29 17.43 -14.93
N GLU A 73 23.23 18.55 -15.66
CA GLU A 73 24.43 19.16 -16.23
C GLU A 73 25.39 19.49 -15.09
N ASP A 74 26.65 19.06 -15.22
CA ASP A 74 27.71 19.26 -14.24
C ASP A 74 27.73 20.72 -13.77
N GLN A 75 27.11 20.98 -12.62
CA GLN A 75 27.25 22.26 -11.94
C GLN A 75 28.62 22.27 -11.28
N ALA A 76 29.65 22.58 -12.05
CA ALA A 76 30.98 22.94 -11.58
C ALA A 76 30.99 24.24 -10.74
N ASN A 77 29.86 24.64 -10.13
CA ASN A 77 29.75 25.90 -9.39
C ASN A 77 28.58 25.95 -8.37
N LEU A 78 28.36 24.87 -7.61
CA LEU A 78 27.61 24.96 -6.34
C LEU A 78 28.58 24.94 -5.16
N PRO A 79 28.44 25.85 -4.17
CA PRO A 79 29.31 25.89 -3.02
C PRO A 79 29.17 24.59 -2.22
N SER A 80 30.30 23.92 -2.01
CA SER A 80 30.39 22.75 -1.15
C SER A 80 29.98 23.15 0.27
N VAL A 81 28.79 22.73 0.70
CA VAL A 81 28.39 22.76 2.11
C VAL A 81 29.12 21.60 2.78
N HIS A 82 30.35 21.85 3.21
CA HIS A 82 31.06 20.98 4.13
C HIS A 82 30.44 21.12 5.52
N GLU A 83 29.60 20.16 5.88
CA GLU A 83 29.25 19.89 7.26
C GLU A 83 30.47 19.22 7.91
N GLN A 84 31.22 20.01 8.69
CA GLN A 84 32.38 19.55 9.44
C GLN A 84 31.94 18.53 10.50
N THR A 85 32.03 17.25 10.16
CA THR A 85 32.05 16.19 11.17
C THR A 85 33.50 15.99 11.59
N GLN A 86 33.81 16.33 12.85
CA GLN A 86 35.10 16.07 13.47
C GLN A 86 35.34 14.56 13.50
N ILE A 87 36.38 14.12 12.80
CA ILE A 87 36.86 12.75 12.80
C ILE A 87 37.69 12.56 14.06
N VAL A 88 37.20 11.75 15.00
CA VAL A 88 37.98 11.21 16.11
C VAL A 88 38.93 10.16 15.53
N GLU A 89 40.23 10.37 15.70
CA GLU A 89 41.29 9.44 15.32
C GLU A 89 41.06 8.08 15.99
N THR A 90 40.77 7.07 15.18
CA THR A 90 40.72 5.66 15.60
C THR A 90 42.03 4.99 15.20
N PRO A 91 42.65 4.14 16.06
CA PRO A 91 43.98 3.60 15.84
C PRO A 91 44.08 2.72 14.59
N GLN A 92 45.23 2.80 13.91
CA GLN A 92 45.60 1.95 12.77
C GLN A 92 45.41 0.47 13.08
N GLN A 93 44.44 -0.14 12.40
CA GLN A 93 44.23 -1.58 12.37
C GLN A 93 45.21 -2.18 11.33
N PRO A 94 45.91 -3.29 11.64
CA PRO A 94 46.83 -3.94 10.71
C PRO A 94 46.09 -4.46 9.45
N PRO A 95 46.81 -4.63 8.33
CA PRO A 95 46.23 -4.91 7.02
C PRO A 95 45.39 -6.20 7.06
N MET A 96 44.12 -6.08 6.67
CA MET A 96 43.25 -7.22 6.43
C MET A 96 43.82 -8.07 5.27
N PRO A 97 43.78 -9.41 5.39
CA PRO A 97 44.11 -10.31 4.29
C PRO A 97 43.12 -10.15 3.13
N GLU A 98 43.64 -10.39 1.93
CA GLU A 98 42.91 -10.36 0.66
C GLU A 98 41.59 -11.16 0.74
N PRO A 99 40.51 -10.70 0.07
CA PRO A 99 39.26 -11.43 0.04
C PRO A 99 39.49 -12.77 -0.66
N VAL A 100 39.44 -13.84 0.13
CA VAL A 100 39.29 -15.21 -0.36
C VAL A 100 38.03 -15.22 -1.22
N VAL A 101 38.23 -15.40 -2.53
CA VAL A 101 37.17 -15.63 -3.50
C VAL A 101 36.44 -16.90 -3.05
N THR A 102 35.32 -16.72 -2.35
CA THR A 102 34.43 -17.82 -2.00
C THR A 102 33.89 -18.38 -3.31
N SER A 103 34.40 -19.56 -3.65
CA SER A 103 33.98 -20.34 -4.80
C SER A 103 32.45 -20.46 -4.76
N THR A 104 31.79 -19.84 -5.73
CA THR A 104 30.37 -20.01 -6.01
C THR A 104 30.15 -21.47 -6.39
N GLU A 105 29.82 -22.29 -5.41
CA GLU A 105 29.32 -23.64 -5.63
C GLU A 105 28.08 -23.51 -6.55
N PRO A 106 28.08 -24.16 -7.73
CA PRO A 106 26.94 -24.09 -8.64
C PRO A 106 25.69 -24.56 -7.90
N PRO A 107 24.54 -23.86 -8.05
CA PRO A 107 23.32 -24.21 -7.34
C PRO A 107 22.99 -25.67 -7.62
N LYS A 108 22.94 -26.48 -6.55
CA LYS A 108 22.49 -27.88 -6.63
C LYS A 108 21.17 -27.90 -7.41
N PRO A 109 21.05 -28.70 -8.47
CA PRO A 109 19.80 -28.80 -9.23
C PRO A 109 18.68 -29.18 -8.25
N GLN A 110 17.70 -28.30 -8.11
CA GLN A 110 16.55 -28.57 -7.26
C GLN A 110 15.82 -29.80 -7.83
N PRO A 111 15.45 -30.77 -6.98
CA PRO A 111 14.76 -31.97 -7.44
C PRO A 111 13.45 -31.58 -8.12
N GLN A 112 13.30 -31.97 -9.39
CA GLN A 112 12.04 -31.81 -10.13
C GLN A 112 10.93 -32.58 -9.43
N ILE A 113 9.77 -31.95 -9.26
CA ILE A 113 8.65 -32.55 -8.54
C ILE A 113 7.93 -33.53 -9.48
N ASP A 114 7.99 -34.84 -9.20
CA ASP A 114 7.22 -35.83 -9.96
C ASP A 114 5.71 -35.65 -9.70
N PRO A 115 4.91 -35.25 -10.72
CA PRO A 115 3.46 -35.02 -10.57
C PRO A 115 2.69 -36.24 -10.07
N SER A 116 3.24 -37.45 -10.26
CA SER A 116 2.62 -38.71 -9.87
C SER A 116 2.63 -38.92 -8.35
N SER A 117 3.62 -38.35 -7.66
CA SER A 117 3.80 -38.45 -6.21
C SER A 117 3.00 -37.43 -5.39
N LEU A 118 2.31 -36.49 -6.06
CA LEU A 118 1.60 -35.41 -5.40
C LEU A 118 0.31 -35.87 -4.73
N THR A 119 0.04 -35.37 -3.53
CA THR A 119 -1.26 -35.49 -2.86
C THR A 119 -2.37 -34.81 -3.68
N PRO A 120 -3.66 -35.11 -3.46
CA PRO A 120 -4.76 -34.45 -4.18
C PRO A 120 -4.74 -32.91 -4.04
N ALA A 121 -4.38 -32.40 -2.86
CA ALA A 121 -4.22 -30.97 -2.60
C ALA A 121 -3.05 -30.38 -3.40
N GLU A 122 -1.88 -31.04 -3.37
CA GLU A 122 -0.73 -30.62 -4.17
C GLU A 122 -1.01 -30.71 -5.67
N LYS A 123 -1.75 -31.70 -6.16
CA LYS A 123 -2.16 -31.80 -7.58
C LYS A 123 -3.03 -30.62 -8.00
N THR A 124 -3.95 -30.22 -7.13
CA THR A 124 -4.84 -29.07 -7.38
C THR A 124 -4.04 -27.78 -7.50
N ILE A 125 -3.08 -27.57 -6.60
CA ILE A 125 -2.21 -26.39 -6.63
C ILE A 125 -1.22 -26.45 -7.78
N TYR A 126 -0.61 -27.60 -8.03
CA TYR A 126 0.33 -27.82 -9.12
C TYR A 126 -0.31 -27.53 -10.48
N SER A 127 -1.58 -27.92 -10.66
CA SER A 127 -2.33 -27.63 -11.88
C SER A 127 -2.52 -26.14 -12.15
N LYS A 128 -2.51 -25.29 -11.10
CA LYS A 128 -2.77 -23.84 -11.22
C LYS A 128 -1.50 -23.00 -11.16
N TYR A 129 -0.55 -23.40 -10.31
CA TYR A 129 0.62 -22.62 -9.92
C TYR A 129 1.95 -23.36 -10.12
N GLY A 130 1.93 -24.57 -10.68
CA GLY A 130 3.11 -25.39 -10.92
C GLY A 130 3.88 -25.74 -9.64
N GLU A 131 5.19 -25.90 -9.78
CA GLU A 131 6.09 -26.21 -8.66
C GLU A 131 6.12 -25.11 -7.59
N ALA A 132 5.99 -23.84 -7.99
CA ALA A 132 5.96 -22.70 -7.07
C ALA A 132 4.79 -22.83 -6.09
N GLY A 133 3.62 -23.20 -6.60
CA GLY A 133 2.44 -23.50 -5.78
C GLY A 133 2.71 -24.58 -4.73
N VAL A 134 3.30 -25.70 -5.15
CA VAL A 134 3.57 -26.84 -4.26
C VAL A 134 4.58 -26.46 -3.18
N LYS A 135 5.62 -25.68 -3.53
CA LYS A 135 6.60 -25.17 -2.55
C LYS A 135 5.93 -24.32 -1.48
N VAL A 136 5.07 -23.38 -1.90
CA VAL A 136 4.31 -22.54 -0.97
C VAL A 136 3.38 -23.37 -0.09
N LEU A 137 2.64 -24.34 -0.65
CA LEU A 137 1.76 -25.22 0.15
C LEU A 137 2.53 -26.00 1.21
N ARG A 138 3.72 -26.50 0.89
CA ARG A 138 4.52 -27.33 1.81
C ARG A 138 5.06 -26.55 3.00
N VAL A 139 5.35 -25.26 2.84
CA VAL A 139 5.80 -24.40 3.93
C VAL A 139 4.66 -23.59 4.55
N TYR A 140 3.45 -23.68 3.98
CA TYR A 140 2.29 -22.92 4.44
C TYR A 140 1.92 -23.37 5.85
N ASP A 141 2.31 -22.56 6.82
CA ASP A 141 1.90 -22.63 8.21
C ASP A 141 1.16 -21.33 8.50
N SER A 142 -0.02 -21.41 9.12
CA SER A 142 -0.86 -20.25 9.44
C SER A 142 -0.18 -19.22 10.36
N LYS A 143 0.98 -19.58 10.93
CA LYS A 143 1.82 -18.71 11.76
C LYS A 143 2.94 -17.99 11.01
N LYS A 144 3.28 -18.40 9.78
CA LYS A 144 4.35 -17.77 8.99
C LYS A 144 3.80 -16.57 8.21
N SER A 145 4.58 -15.49 8.16
CA SER A 145 4.23 -14.34 7.33
C SER A 145 4.50 -14.62 5.84
N PHE A 146 3.85 -13.87 4.94
CA PHE A 146 4.09 -14.01 3.50
C PHE A 146 5.55 -13.77 3.11
N LEU A 147 6.24 -12.87 3.81
CA LEU A 147 7.66 -12.59 3.59
C LEU A 147 8.54 -13.79 3.94
N GLN A 148 8.25 -14.47 5.05
CA GLN A 148 8.98 -15.69 5.45
C GLN A 148 8.77 -16.83 4.46
N ILE A 149 7.53 -17.01 3.99
CA ILE A 149 7.19 -18.01 2.98
C ILE A 149 7.91 -17.71 1.65
N ALA A 150 7.94 -16.44 1.24
CA ALA A 150 8.64 -16.00 0.03
C ALA A 150 10.15 -16.27 0.10
N ASP A 151 10.78 -15.93 1.22
CA ASP A 151 12.21 -16.15 1.47
C ASP A 151 12.56 -17.65 1.47
N GLU A 152 11.75 -18.48 2.15
CA GLU A 152 11.98 -19.93 2.21
C GLU A 152 11.77 -20.64 0.86
N THR A 153 10.83 -20.16 0.04
CA THR A 153 10.45 -20.84 -1.21
C THR A 153 11.12 -20.27 -2.45
N GLY A 154 11.67 -19.06 -2.37
CA GLY A 154 12.14 -18.29 -3.52
C GLY A 154 11.00 -17.82 -4.44
N VAL A 155 9.76 -17.84 -3.96
CA VAL A 155 8.58 -17.38 -4.71
C VAL A 155 8.34 -15.91 -4.40
N SER A 156 7.94 -15.11 -5.40
CA SER A 156 7.65 -13.70 -5.18
C SER A 156 6.49 -13.52 -4.19
N ILE A 157 6.55 -12.48 -3.36
CA ILE A 157 5.53 -12.18 -2.34
C ILE A 157 4.13 -12.10 -2.95
N ASP A 158 3.97 -11.44 -4.10
CA ASP A 158 2.66 -11.32 -4.76
C ASP A 158 2.07 -12.69 -5.12
N LEU A 159 2.90 -13.61 -5.61
CA LEU A 159 2.48 -14.96 -5.96
C LEU A 159 2.25 -15.82 -4.71
N VAL A 160 3.01 -15.60 -3.63
CA VAL A 160 2.73 -16.22 -2.32
C VAL A 160 1.37 -15.80 -1.80
N VAL A 161 1.03 -14.50 -1.83
CA VAL A 161 -0.29 -13.99 -1.42
C VAL A 161 -1.40 -14.65 -2.23
N GLU A 162 -1.23 -14.72 -3.56
CA GLU A 162 -2.22 -15.36 -4.43
C GLU A 162 -2.40 -16.86 -4.15
N ILE A 163 -1.29 -17.60 -3.99
CA ILE A 163 -1.32 -19.05 -3.72
C ILE A 163 -1.94 -19.31 -2.35
N THR A 164 -1.56 -18.55 -1.32
CA THR A 164 -2.09 -18.73 0.05
C THR A 164 -3.57 -18.39 0.15
N ASP A 165 -4.05 -17.37 -0.58
CA ASP A 165 -5.47 -17.12 -0.73
C ASP A 165 -6.18 -18.30 -1.40
N PHE A 166 -5.62 -18.85 -2.47
CA PHE A 166 -6.18 -20.03 -3.12
C PHE A 166 -6.21 -21.25 -2.20
N ILE A 167 -5.14 -21.55 -1.45
CA ILE A 167 -5.06 -22.66 -0.48
C ILE A 167 -6.20 -22.55 0.53
N ARG A 168 -6.42 -21.33 1.03
CA ARG A 168 -7.44 -21.04 2.03
C ARG A 168 -8.86 -21.14 1.47
N THR A 169 -9.09 -20.59 0.28
CA THR A 169 -10.41 -20.65 -0.40
C THR A 169 -10.76 -22.07 -0.81
N ALA A 170 -9.79 -22.85 -1.29
CA ALA A 170 -9.99 -24.23 -1.72
C ALA A 170 -9.92 -25.24 -0.56
N ASN A 171 -9.68 -24.78 0.68
CA ASN A 171 -9.54 -25.59 1.89
C ASN A 171 -8.54 -26.76 1.73
N LEU A 172 -7.41 -26.48 1.07
CA LEU A 172 -6.41 -27.48 0.73
C LEU A 172 -5.46 -27.82 1.88
N TYR A 173 -5.63 -27.16 3.03
CA TYR A 173 -4.81 -27.35 4.22
C TYR A 173 -5.66 -27.80 5.40
N SER A 174 -5.49 -29.05 5.83
CA SER A 174 -5.99 -29.57 7.10
C SER A 174 -4.80 -29.69 8.03
N SER A 175 -4.77 -28.91 9.12
CA SER A 175 -3.64 -28.93 10.05
C SER A 175 -3.45 -30.35 10.62
N PRO A 176 -2.24 -30.93 10.58
CA PRO A 176 -1.97 -32.23 11.18
C PRO A 176 -2.16 -32.12 12.71
N GLY A 177 -3.27 -32.65 13.22
CA GLY A 177 -3.70 -32.49 14.61
C GLY A 177 -5.20 -32.37 14.83
N GLN A 178 -6.01 -32.30 13.77
CA GLN A 178 -7.47 -32.49 13.83
C GLN A 178 -7.85 -33.78 13.09
N GLU A 179 -7.71 -34.93 13.75
CA GLU A 179 -8.33 -36.18 13.30
C GLU A 179 -9.85 -36.13 13.50
N GLU A 180 -10.55 -36.20 12.37
CA GLU A 180 -11.86 -36.82 12.11
C GLU A 180 -13.08 -36.47 12.97
N THR A 181 -14.00 -35.73 12.34
CA THR A 181 -15.30 -36.32 11.95
C THR A 181 -15.81 -35.62 10.69
N ALA A 182 -15.64 -36.21 9.51
CA ALA A 182 -16.50 -35.94 8.35
C ALA A 182 -16.26 -36.95 7.21
N GLN A 183 -16.82 -38.15 7.33
CA GLN A 183 -17.16 -38.91 6.13
C GLN A 183 -18.32 -38.22 5.41
N ASN A 184 -18.05 -37.82 4.16
CA ASN A 184 -18.99 -37.73 3.04
C ASN A 184 -20.41 -37.22 3.34
N ARG A 185 -20.61 -35.90 3.24
CA ARG A 185 -21.87 -35.28 2.78
C ARG A 185 -21.84 -33.76 2.53
N PHE A 186 -20.75 -33.15 2.06
CA PHE A 186 -20.78 -31.71 1.72
C PHE A 186 -19.95 -31.36 0.49
N ALA A 187 -20.58 -31.34 -0.68
CA ALA A 187 -20.27 -30.35 -1.72
C ALA A 187 -20.93 -29.00 -1.34
N PRO A 188 -20.48 -27.87 -1.92
CA PRO A 188 -19.98 -26.72 -1.21
C PRO A 188 -21.09 -25.88 -0.54
N LYS A 189 -21.12 -25.85 0.81
CA LYS A 189 -21.75 -24.76 1.57
C LYS A 189 -20.74 -23.67 1.98
N ILE A 190 -19.45 -24.00 2.04
CA ILE A 190 -18.42 -23.11 2.58
C ILE A 190 -18.02 -22.00 1.58
N ALA A 191 -18.07 -22.26 0.26
CA ALA A 191 -17.86 -21.22 -0.74
C ALA A 191 -18.94 -20.13 -0.65
N THR A 192 -20.16 -20.53 -0.30
CA THR A 192 -21.29 -19.62 -0.04
C THR A 192 -21.06 -18.83 1.24
N ASP A 193 -20.58 -19.47 2.31
CA ASP A 193 -20.29 -18.81 3.59
C ASP A 193 -19.13 -17.78 3.49
N ILE A 194 -18.09 -18.03 2.68
CA ILE A 194 -16.98 -17.08 2.48
C ILE A 194 -17.41 -15.87 1.64
N GLU A 195 -18.17 -16.08 0.56
CA GLU A 195 -18.75 -14.98 -0.21
C GLU A 195 -19.74 -14.15 0.63
N GLU A 196 -20.49 -14.79 1.54
CA GLU A 196 -21.41 -14.10 2.44
C GLU A 196 -20.67 -13.21 3.45
N ILE A 197 -19.53 -13.67 3.96
CA ILE A 197 -18.66 -12.90 4.87
C ILE A 197 -18.00 -11.69 4.17
N ASP A 198 -17.56 -11.85 2.91
CA ASP A 198 -16.90 -10.75 2.19
C ASP A 198 -17.88 -9.68 1.69
N ASN A 199 -19.17 -10.02 1.57
CA ASN A 199 -20.26 -9.11 1.25
C ASN A 199 -20.88 -8.44 2.50
N GLU A 200 -20.38 -8.73 3.70
CA GLU A 200 -20.80 -8.05 4.93
C GLU A 200 -20.56 -6.54 4.80
N LEU A 201 -21.63 -5.75 5.00
CA LEU A 201 -21.57 -4.30 4.97
C LEU A 201 -20.85 -3.78 6.22
N THR A 202 -19.94 -2.84 6.02
CA THR A 202 -19.29 -2.06 7.08
C THR A 202 -20.09 -0.77 7.35
N ASP A 203 -19.83 -0.10 8.48
CA ASP A 203 -20.40 1.24 8.71
C ASP A 203 -19.57 2.35 8.04
N ILE A 204 -18.61 2.01 7.18
CA ILE A 204 -17.89 3.00 6.39
C ILE A 204 -18.72 3.36 5.17
N GLU A 205 -18.93 4.66 5.03
CA GLU A 205 -19.62 5.22 3.87
C GLU A 205 -18.62 5.62 2.79
N GLU A 206 -18.89 5.16 1.57
CA GLU A 206 -18.36 5.73 0.35
C GLU A 206 -19.36 6.76 -0.18
N PHE A 207 -18.85 7.94 -0.50
CA PHE A 207 -19.62 9.05 -0.99
C PHE A 207 -19.38 9.22 -2.48
N GLU A 208 -20.44 9.56 -3.21
CA GLU A 208 -20.40 9.92 -4.61
C GLU A 208 -21.07 11.28 -4.81
N ILE A 209 -20.38 12.21 -5.47
CA ILE A 209 -20.91 13.54 -5.77
C ILE A 209 -21.44 13.56 -7.20
N ASN A 210 -22.76 13.46 -7.35
CA ASN A 210 -23.39 13.48 -8.66
C ASN A 210 -23.66 14.92 -9.14
N LYS A 211 -22.68 15.50 -9.86
CA LYS A 211 -22.84 16.83 -10.49
C LYS A 211 -23.63 16.81 -11.81
N ASN A 212 -24.01 15.63 -12.31
CA ASN A 212 -24.75 15.47 -13.59
C ASN A 212 -26.25 15.73 -13.41
N VAL A 213 -26.58 16.96 -13.04
CA VAL A 213 -27.98 17.39 -12.88
C VAL A 213 -28.51 17.92 -14.21
N LYS A 214 -29.66 17.40 -14.65
CA LYS A 214 -30.34 17.82 -15.90
C LYS A 214 -30.89 19.24 -15.84
N ASP A 215 -31.30 19.68 -14.65
CA ASP A 215 -31.83 21.02 -14.41
C ASP A 215 -30.71 22.08 -14.56
N PRO A 216 -30.82 23.02 -15.52
CA PRO A 216 -29.78 24.01 -15.80
C PRO A 216 -29.55 24.98 -14.63
N VAL A 217 -30.57 25.30 -13.84
CA VAL A 217 -30.46 26.19 -12.67
C VAL A 217 -29.67 25.51 -11.56
N LYS A 218 -29.99 24.23 -11.29
CA LYS A 218 -29.22 23.42 -10.33
C LYS A 218 -27.78 23.21 -10.81
N LYS A 219 -27.58 22.93 -12.10
CA LYS A 219 -26.25 22.78 -12.70
C LYS A 219 -25.40 24.05 -12.51
N TYR A 220 -25.99 25.23 -12.73
CA TYR A 220 -25.32 26.50 -12.46
C TYR A 220 -24.97 26.66 -10.97
N SER A 221 -25.91 26.38 -10.08
CA SER A 221 -25.69 26.44 -8.63
C SER A 221 -24.54 25.52 -8.18
N ILE A 222 -24.50 24.27 -8.66
CA ILE A 222 -23.44 23.32 -8.32
C ILE A 222 -22.09 23.77 -8.89
N LYS A 223 -22.05 24.30 -10.10
CA LYS A 223 -20.80 24.67 -10.78
C LYS A 223 -20.17 25.94 -10.22
N TYR A 224 -20.98 26.92 -9.82
CA TYR A 224 -20.47 28.26 -9.47
C TYR A 224 -20.78 28.68 -8.04
N LYS A 225 -21.99 28.39 -7.54
CA LYS A 225 -22.40 28.79 -6.19
C LYS A 225 -21.79 27.89 -5.12
N MET A 226 -21.77 26.58 -5.34
CA MET A 226 -21.22 25.63 -4.35
C MET A 226 -19.76 25.90 -3.98
N PRO A 227 -18.81 26.07 -4.94
CA PRO A 227 -17.43 26.40 -4.59
C PRO A 227 -17.30 27.70 -3.77
N LEU A 228 -18.12 28.71 -4.10
CA LEU A 228 -18.15 29.98 -3.39
C LEU A 228 -18.69 29.81 -1.96
N ASP A 229 -19.84 29.14 -1.80
CA ASP A 229 -20.45 28.89 -0.50
C ASP A 229 -19.54 28.04 0.39
N MET A 230 -18.87 27.03 -0.18
CA MET A 230 -17.87 26.22 0.51
C MET A 230 -16.70 27.06 1.01
N SER A 231 -16.19 27.95 0.15
CA SER A 231 -15.12 28.89 0.48
C SER A 231 -15.53 29.88 1.59
N LEU A 232 -16.75 30.42 1.51
CA LEU A 232 -17.26 31.41 2.46
C LEU A 232 -17.51 30.77 3.84
N LYS A 233 -18.09 29.57 3.87
CA LYS A 233 -18.49 28.91 5.12
C LYS A 233 -17.33 28.18 5.81
N PHE A 234 -16.47 27.53 5.05
CA PHE A 234 -15.41 26.66 5.60
C PHE A 234 -13.99 27.17 5.35
N GLY A 235 -13.85 28.33 4.70
CA GLY A 235 -12.56 28.98 4.44
C GLY A 235 -11.70 28.19 3.46
N GLN A 236 -10.41 28.13 3.75
CA GLN A 236 -9.43 27.43 2.91
C GLN A 236 -9.70 25.92 2.80
N ASP A 237 -10.17 25.31 3.89
CA ASP A 237 -10.51 23.88 3.90
C ASP A 237 -11.67 23.59 2.94
N GLY A 238 -12.66 24.49 2.84
CA GLY A 238 -13.75 24.37 1.88
C GLY A 238 -13.27 24.40 0.43
N LYS A 239 -12.30 25.27 0.12
CA LYS A 239 -11.65 25.34 -1.20
C LYS A 239 -10.83 24.10 -1.54
N LEU A 240 -10.16 23.52 -0.54
CA LEU A 240 -9.38 22.29 -0.73
C LEU A 240 -10.31 21.10 -0.94
N PHE A 241 -11.36 21.00 -0.13
CA PHE A 241 -12.37 19.97 -0.23
C PHE A 241 -13.09 19.99 -1.60
N ASP A 242 -13.56 21.16 -2.04
CA ASP A 242 -14.24 21.32 -3.34
C ASP A 242 -13.36 20.86 -4.51
N ARG A 243 -12.10 21.27 -4.54
CA ARG A 243 -11.12 20.82 -5.55
C ARG A 243 -10.87 19.32 -5.50
N TYR A 244 -10.83 18.74 -4.30
CA TYR A 244 -10.60 17.31 -4.13
C TYR A 244 -11.77 16.48 -4.69
N ILE A 245 -13.02 16.85 -4.38
CA ILE A 245 -14.20 16.11 -4.83
C ILE A 245 -14.48 16.29 -6.33
N ASP A 246 -13.96 17.36 -6.94
CA ASP A 246 -13.97 17.53 -8.41
C ASP A 246 -13.07 16.52 -9.11
N GLN A 247 -11.93 16.21 -8.51
CA GLN A 247 -10.95 15.26 -9.07
C GLN A 247 -11.28 13.81 -8.71
N ASN A 248 -11.97 13.60 -7.58
CA ASN A 248 -12.33 12.31 -7.05
C ASN A 248 -13.84 12.29 -6.83
N PRO A 249 -14.66 11.91 -7.82
CA PRO A 249 -16.12 11.92 -7.67
C PRO A 249 -16.63 10.85 -6.71
N LYS A 250 -15.82 9.80 -6.45
CA LYS A 250 -16.05 8.76 -5.46
C LYS A 250 -14.92 8.79 -4.44
N PHE A 251 -15.26 8.84 -3.16
CA PHE A 251 -14.28 8.98 -2.09
C PHE A 251 -14.83 8.48 -0.76
N ARG A 252 -13.94 8.22 0.19
CA ARG A 252 -14.29 7.94 1.59
C ARG A 252 -13.79 9.07 2.47
N ILE A 253 -14.44 9.24 3.62
CA ILE A 253 -14.04 10.28 4.58
C ILE A 253 -12.59 10.08 5.04
N VAL A 254 -12.13 8.83 5.18
CA VAL A 254 -10.73 8.49 5.51
C VAL A 254 -9.76 9.08 4.49
N ASP A 255 -10.05 8.90 3.19
CA ASP A 255 -9.18 9.35 2.09
C ASP A 255 -9.05 10.88 2.07
N ILE A 256 -10.17 11.57 2.25
CA ILE A 256 -10.20 13.05 2.31
C ILE A 256 -9.41 13.55 3.51
N ALA A 257 -9.64 12.94 4.68
CA ALA A 257 -9.03 13.37 5.92
C ALA A 257 -7.50 13.29 5.86
N ILE A 258 -6.98 12.19 5.31
CA ILE A 258 -5.54 12.00 5.11
C ILE A 258 -5.01 12.96 4.03
N ALA A 259 -5.65 13.00 2.85
CA ALA A 259 -5.15 13.77 1.72
C ALA A 259 -5.12 15.28 1.98
N LEU A 260 -6.14 15.81 2.67
CA LEU A 260 -6.29 17.24 2.91
C LEU A 260 -5.83 17.68 4.30
N LYS A 261 -5.52 16.73 5.19
CA LYS A 261 -5.18 16.99 6.61
C LYS A 261 -6.25 17.82 7.33
N ILE A 262 -7.52 17.60 6.97
CA ILE A 262 -8.70 18.26 7.54
C ILE A 262 -9.32 17.34 8.61
N PRO A 263 -9.78 17.89 9.76
CA PRO A 263 -10.44 17.09 10.78
C PRO A 263 -11.70 16.37 10.28
N LEU A 264 -11.94 15.15 10.78
CA LEU A 264 -13.10 14.34 10.39
C LEU A 264 -14.44 15.03 10.64
N SER A 265 -14.58 15.73 11.76
CA SER A 265 -15.79 16.49 12.10
C SER A 265 -16.10 17.54 11.03
N LYS A 266 -15.08 18.27 10.60
CA LYS A 266 -15.20 19.33 9.58
C LYS A 266 -15.56 18.76 8.20
N ILE A 267 -15.01 17.60 7.84
CA ILE A 267 -15.40 16.90 6.60
C ILE A 267 -16.86 16.48 6.64
N LYS A 268 -17.35 15.96 7.77
CA LYS A 268 -18.76 15.60 7.95
C LYS A 268 -19.68 16.82 7.85
N GLU A 269 -19.29 17.95 8.42
CA GLU A 269 -20.02 19.23 8.30
C GLU A 269 -20.10 19.71 6.84
N MET A 270 -19.00 19.61 6.09
CA MET A 270 -18.94 19.95 4.67
C MET A 270 -19.86 19.04 3.84
N LEU A 271 -19.82 17.72 4.05
CA LEU A 271 -20.68 16.77 3.36
C LEU A 271 -22.16 16.99 3.69
N SER A 272 -22.48 17.21 4.97
CA SER A 272 -23.84 17.54 5.41
C SER A 272 -24.35 18.83 4.76
N PHE A 273 -23.49 19.85 4.67
CA PHE A 273 -23.81 21.10 3.98
C PHE A 273 -24.11 20.89 2.50
N ILE A 274 -23.24 20.19 1.76
CA ILE A 274 -23.44 19.93 0.33
C ILE A 274 -24.71 19.08 0.12
N SER A 275 -24.92 18.07 0.96
CA SER A 275 -26.12 17.23 0.90
C SER A 275 -27.40 18.03 1.11
N LYS A 276 -27.42 18.93 2.10
CA LYS A 276 -28.61 19.73 2.44
C LYS A 276 -28.91 20.81 1.41
N GLU A 277 -27.91 21.56 0.97
CA GLU A 277 -28.12 22.73 0.11
C GLU A 277 -28.18 22.37 -1.38
N TYR A 278 -27.46 21.32 -1.80
CA TYR A 278 -27.31 20.97 -3.22
C TYR A 278 -27.95 19.62 -3.57
N GLY A 279 -28.12 18.72 -2.60
CA GLY A 279 -28.76 17.42 -2.84
C GLY A 279 -27.99 16.52 -3.83
N ILE A 280 -26.66 16.66 -3.88
CA ILE A 280 -25.79 15.95 -4.83
C ILE A 280 -24.93 14.86 -4.18
N VAL A 281 -25.04 14.67 -2.86
CA VAL A 281 -24.26 13.67 -2.12
C VAL A 281 -25.06 12.38 -2.08
N ASN A 282 -24.53 11.33 -2.70
CA ASN A 282 -24.98 9.97 -2.48
C ASN A 282 -24.00 9.28 -1.52
N SER A 283 -24.50 8.47 -0.59
CA SER A 283 -23.66 7.61 0.24
C SER A 283 -24.10 6.16 0.10
N ARG A 284 -23.14 5.25 0.22
CA ARG A 284 -23.39 3.81 0.36
C ARG A 284 -22.42 3.22 1.36
N LYS A 285 -22.86 2.20 2.10
CA LYS A 285 -21.95 1.38 2.90
C LYS A 285 -21.07 0.55 1.97
N ILE A 286 -19.79 0.41 2.31
CA ILE A 286 -18.88 -0.48 1.59
C ILE A 286 -18.84 -1.86 2.25
N THR A 287 -18.63 -2.87 1.43
CA THR A 287 -18.43 -4.25 1.87
C THR A 287 -17.04 -4.47 2.46
N ARG A 288 -16.88 -5.55 3.23
CA ARG A 288 -15.57 -6.02 3.71
C ARG A 288 -14.57 -6.21 2.57
N LYS A 289 -15.01 -6.78 1.44
CA LYS A 289 -14.18 -6.96 0.24
C LYS A 289 -13.67 -5.64 -0.32
N GLU A 290 -14.54 -4.63 -0.45
CA GLU A 290 -14.16 -3.31 -0.95
C GLU A 290 -13.21 -2.57 0.01
N LEU A 291 -13.42 -2.71 1.31
CA LEU A 291 -12.54 -2.16 2.33
C LEU A 291 -11.12 -2.74 2.18
N ARG A 292 -11.03 -4.07 2.08
CA ARG A 292 -9.76 -4.79 1.89
C ARG A 292 -9.06 -4.41 0.58
N ALA A 293 -9.83 -4.30 -0.50
CA ALA A 293 -9.29 -3.87 -1.79
C ALA A 293 -8.69 -2.44 -1.73
N SER A 294 -9.20 -1.60 -0.83
CA SER A 294 -8.80 -0.20 -0.73
C SER A 294 -7.66 0.05 0.25
N TYR A 295 -7.67 -0.63 1.40
CA TYR A 295 -6.70 -0.38 2.48
C TYR A 295 -5.85 -1.60 2.82
N GLY A 296 -5.95 -2.71 2.07
CA GLY A 296 -5.21 -3.95 2.33
C GLY A 296 -5.96 -4.94 3.22
N TYR A 297 -5.44 -6.16 3.31
CA TYR A 297 -6.16 -7.30 3.88
C TYR A 297 -6.51 -7.16 5.37
N ASP A 298 -5.61 -6.55 6.13
CA ASP A 298 -5.71 -6.35 7.59
C ASP A 298 -6.64 -5.19 7.99
N SER A 299 -7.00 -4.35 7.04
CA SER A 299 -7.81 -3.14 7.26
C SER A 299 -9.14 -3.43 7.94
N TYR A 300 -9.81 -4.54 7.59
CA TYR A 300 -11.08 -4.89 8.23
C TYR A 300 -10.92 -5.27 9.70
N ALA A 301 -9.84 -5.97 10.08
CA ALA A 301 -9.59 -6.30 11.48
C ALA A 301 -9.29 -5.05 12.30
N ILE A 302 -8.50 -4.13 11.74
CA ILE A 302 -8.18 -2.83 12.34
C ILE A 302 -9.46 -2.00 12.51
N TYR A 303 -10.26 -1.90 11.45
CA TYR A 303 -11.54 -1.20 11.45
C TYR A 303 -12.52 -1.79 12.48
N LYS A 304 -12.63 -3.11 12.57
CA LYS A 304 -13.53 -3.76 13.54
C LYS A 304 -13.15 -3.44 14.98
N LYS A 305 -11.85 -3.29 15.28
CA LYS A 305 -11.34 -3.01 16.63
C LYS A 305 -11.38 -1.52 16.98
N HIS A 306 -11.03 -0.65 16.04
CA HIS A 306 -10.73 0.78 16.28
C HIS A 306 -11.52 1.75 15.37
N GLY A 307 -12.47 1.23 14.59
CA GLY A 307 -13.29 2.03 13.68
C GLY A 307 -12.50 2.78 12.62
N VAL A 308 -13.04 3.93 12.22
CA VAL A 308 -12.44 4.84 11.22
C VAL A 308 -11.09 5.39 11.69
N GLU A 309 -10.91 5.57 13.00
CA GLU A 309 -9.67 6.08 13.59
C GLU A 309 -8.52 5.10 13.36
N GLY A 310 -8.75 3.81 13.62
CA GLY A 310 -7.76 2.76 13.34
C GLY A 310 -7.31 2.75 11.89
N LEU A 311 -8.24 2.90 10.94
CA LEU A 311 -7.92 2.95 9.52
C LEU A 311 -7.09 4.17 9.13
N ILE A 312 -7.37 5.34 9.72
CA ILE A 312 -6.59 6.55 9.46
C ILE A 312 -5.16 6.36 9.95
N LEU A 313 -4.98 5.88 11.18
CA LEU A 313 -3.64 5.67 11.73
C LEU A 313 -2.88 4.59 10.94
N TYR A 314 -3.54 3.49 10.59
CA TYR A 314 -2.96 2.45 9.76
C TYR A 314 -2.49 2.97 8.39
N SER A 315 -3.33 3.77 7.72
CA SER A 315 -3.00 4.36 6.43
C SER A 315 -1.86 5.38 6.52
N LEU A 316 -1.78 6.15 7.61
CA LEU A 316 -0.67 7.10 7.85
C LEU A 316 0.65 6.37 8.13
N LEU A 317 0.62 5.28 8.92
CA LEU A 317 1.80 4.46 9.22
C LEU A 317 2.32 3.70 8.00
N GLY A 318 1.44 3.30 7.08
CA GLY A 318 1.83 2.63 5.83
C GLY A 318 2.30 3.56 4.71
N GLY A 319 2.24 4.88 4.92
CA GLY A 319 2.73 5.87 3.96
C GLY A 319 4.21 6.24 4.17
N ASP A 320 4.67 7.28 3.47
CA ASP A 320 6.07 7.75 3.54
C ASP A 320 6.38 8.57 4.81
N LEU A 321 5.43 8.64 5.75
CA LEU A 321 5.57 9.42 6.97
C LEU A 321 6.30 8.60 8.04
N GLY A 322 7.28 9.22 8.69
CA GLY A 322 7.83 8.68 9.93
C GLY A 322 6.75 8.59 11.02
N VAL A 323 6.95 7.66 11.97
CA VAL A 323 6.00 7.38 13.06
C VAL A 323 5.54 8.65 13.78
N ASP A 324 6.47 9.53 14.13
CA ASP A 324 6.16 10.79 14.84
C ASP A 324 5.21 11.70 14.05
N GLU A 325 5.44 11.83 12.74
CA GLU A 325 4.60 12.67 11.88
C GLU A 325 3.24 12.03 11.63
N SER A 326 3.18 10.70 11.50
CA SER A 326 1.92 9.95 11.44
C SER A 326 1.08 10.15 12.69
N ILE A 327 1.70 10.15 13.88
CA ILE A 327 1.03 10.44 15.16
C ILE A 327 0.48 11.87 15.18
N ARG A 328 1.29 12.86 14.79
CA ARG A 328 0.85 14.27 14.75
C ARG A 328 -0.31 14.48 13.79
N GLN A 329 -0.23 13.92 12.60
CA GLN A 329 -1.30 14.02 11.60
C GLN A 329 -2.56 13.30 12.05
N PHE A 330 -2.42 12.11 12.62
CA PHE A 330 -3.52 11.36 13.22
C PHE A 330 -4.24 12.22 14.26
N ALA A 331 -3.52 12.74 15.25
CA ALA A 331 -4.06 13.58 16.31
C ALA A 331 -4.75 14.85 15.78
N LYS A 332 -4.22 15.44 14.71
CA LYS A 332 -4.84 16.58 14.03
C LYS A 332 -6.15 16.20 13.32
N ILE A 333 -6.19 15.05 12.66
CA ILE A 333 -7.34 14.58 11.86
C ILE A 333 -8.48 14.08 12.75
N THR A 334 -8.17 13.31 13.80
CA THR A 334 -9.17 12.67 14.66
C THR A 334 -9.49 13.50 15.91
N ASN A 335 -8.68 14.52 16.20
CA ASN A 335 -8.73 15.31 17.45
C ASN A 335 -8.47 14.48 18.72
N ILE A 336 -7.90 13.28 18.59
CA ILE A 336 -7.46 12.47 19.73
C ILE A 336 -6.11 12.98 20.21
N ARG A 337 -6.02 13.32 21.50
CA ARG A 337 -4.79 13.82 22.13
C ARG A 337 -4.29 12.92 23.25
N GLU A 338 -5.04 11.90 23.65
CA GLU A 338 -4.63 11.03 24.75
C GLU A 338 -3.53 10.06 24.29
N PRO A 339 -2.29 10.16 24.82
CA PRO A 339 -1.17 9.36 24.32
C PRO A 339 -1.43 7.85 24.45
N ASN A 340 -2.00 7.42 25.57
CA ASN A 340 -2.37 6.03 25.84
C ASN A 340 -3.35 5.45 24.82
N ARG A 341 -4.33 6.23 24.36
CA ARG A 341 -5.29 5.80 23.35
C ARG A 341 -4.59 5.60 22.00
N ILE A 342 -3.75 6.54 21.60
CA ILE A 342 -2.99 6.45 20.34
C ILE A 342 -2.04 5.24 20.40
N ALA A 343 -1.27 5.09 21.48
CA ALA A 343 -0.36 3.96 21.68
C ALA A 343 -1.10 2.61 21.61
N SER A 344 -2.29 2.52 22.24
CA SER A 344 -3.14 1.33 22.18
C SER A 344 -3.58 0.97 20.76
N ILE A 345 -3.94 1.97 19.94
CA ILE A 345 -4.28 1.75 18.53
C ILE A 345 -3.05 1.27 17.75
N ILE A 346 -1.89 1.91 17.92
CA ILE A 346 -0.66 1.51 17.22
C ILE A 346 -0.23 0.09 17.59
N ASN A 347 -0.22 -0.23 18.89
CA ASN A 347 0.15 -1.56 19.37
C ASN A 347 -0.81 -2.63 18.85
N SER A 348 -2.10 -2.32 18.75
CA SER A 348 -3.07 -3.23 18.12
C SER A 348 -2.83 -3.41 16.62
N ILE A 349 -2.44 -2.34 15.90
CA ILE A 349 -2.09 -2.44 14.48
C ILE A 349 -0.85 -3.34 14.34
N ASN A 350 0.19 -3.11 15.14
CA ASN A 350 1.40 -3.93 15.13
C ASN A 350 1.11 -5.41 15.45
N GLU A 351 0.25 -5.68 16.43
CA GLU A 351 -0.22 -7.03 16.77
C GLU A 351 -0.90 -7.70 15.56
N ILE A 352 -1.82 -7.00 14.89
CA ILE A 352 -2.52 -7.52 13.70
C ILE A 352 -1.54 -7.80 12.56
N LEU A 353 -0.53 -6.94 12.37
CA LEU A 353 0.49 -7.08 11.34
C LEU A 353 1.61 -8.08 11.72
N GLY A 354 1.61 -8.62 12.93
CA GLY A 354 2.69 -9.48 13.44
C GLY A 354 4.03 -8.76 13.69
N VAL A 355 4.00 -7.44 13.82
CA VAL A 355 5.18 -6.61 14.10
C VAL A 355 5.42 -6.57 15.62
N LYS A 356 6.62 -6.96 16.08
CA LYS A 356 6.97 -7.02 17.51
C LYS A 356 7.34 -5.67 18.13
N ALA A 357 7.07 -4.55 17.45
CA ALA A 357 7.36 -3.22 17.97
C ALA A 357 6.26 -2.77 18.93
N ILE A 358 6.63 -2.47 20.18
CA ILE A 358 5.72 -1.87 21.16
C ILE A 358 6.03 -0.38 21.22
N ILE A 359 5.02 0.45 21.01
CA ILE A 359 5.09 1.90 21.21
C ILE A 359 4.55 2.21 22.59
N ASP A 360 5.35 2.89 23.40
CA ASP A 360 4.94 3.38 24.71
C ASP A 360 4.28 4.76 24.61
N ASP A 361 3.58 5.13 25.70
CA ASP A 361 2.89 6.42 25.79
C ASP A 361 3.90 7.60 25.73
N ALA A 362 5.15 7.38 26.15
CA ALA A 362 6.19 8.40 26.18
C ALA A 362 6.66 8.81 24.77
N VAL A 363 6.80 7.85 23.85
CA VAL A 363 7.08 8.09 22.43
C VAL A 363 5.94 8.89 21.81
N VAL A 364 4.69 8.53 22.09
CA VAL A 364 3.52 9.28 21.61
C VAL A 364 3.49 10.69 22.18
N GLU A 365 3.70 10.85 23.48
CA GLU A 365 3.72 12.16 24.14
C GLU A 365 4.83 13.06 23.56
N LYS A 366 6.01 12.48 23.28
CA LYS A 366 7.10 13.17 22.61
C LYS A 366 6.72 13.60 21.20
N ALA A 367 6.03 12.75 20.44
CA ALA A 367 5.60 13.07 19.08
C ALA A 367 4.53 14.16 19.02
N LEU A 368 3.67 14.25 20.04
CA LEU A 368 2.60 15.24 20.14
C LEU A 368 3.06 16.65 20.59
N LYS A 369 4.24 16.76 21.19
CA LYS A 369 4.90 18.04 21.52
C LYS A 369 5.49 18.66 20.25
#